data_AF-A0A0A2MNE8-F1
#
_entry.id   AF-A0A0A2MNE8-F1
#
_cell.length_a   1.000
_cell.length_b   1.000
_cell.length_c   1.000
_cell.angle_alpha   90.00
_cell.angle_beta   90.00
_cell.angle_gamma   90.00
#
_symmetry.space_group_name_H-M   'P 1'
#
loop_
_entity.id
_entity.type
_entity.pdbx_description
1 polymer ?
#
loop_
_entity_poly.entity_id
_entity_poly.type
_entity_poly.pdbx_seq_one_letter_code
_entity_poly.pdbx_strand_id
1 'polypeptide(L)'
;MNLKHLFVLLFLTTLKSFSQNYRDKVIHETLNPILDSYKPVSNTDYLKVKELILKLDEDYGYEADLHLKLMNLSYKHNDLDFFKTQLSRLVEKHGFTIAYMTGSESYAEAVLKGDLAVWFKPMYIKNHSIWLEQNFDKQLDLKQLNEARLKDQLLNSYGMKIKEKIQDESVLRQVSDIQNELLFNVLTDVYKIARKYDRFPTGKNFGLIQHDFSMMVQHNFMSADNLERTWILFEPYFKQACLKHDLDYGMYKKYDVYSYVATGFQKYGLITAEDLPWYFFKEKEENPEIPVRNLFFADKFKSEMGWK
;
A
#
# COMPACT_ATOMS: atom_id res chain seq x y z
N MET A 1 -24.27 9.02 -32.67
CA MET A 1 -23.52 7.86 -32.12
C MET A 1 -24.35 6.61 -32.40
N ASN A 2 -23.80 5.62 -33.10
CA ASN A 2 -24.56 4.47 -33.61
C ASN A 2 -24.90 3.49 -32.46
N LEU A 3 -26.11 2.93 -32.39
CA LEU A 3 -26.60 2.12 -31.26
C LEU A 3 -25.69 0.93 -30.93
N LYS A 4 -25.07 0.32 -31.95
CA LYS A 4 -24.05 -0.75 -31.79
C LYS A 4 -22.79 -0.28 -31.08
N HIS A 5 -22.36 0.96 -31.30
CA HIS A 5 -21.20 1.54 -30.62
C HIS A 5 -21.52 1.84 -29.15
N LEU A 6 -22.76 2.22 -28.84
CA LEU A 6 -23.22 2.41 -27.46
C LEU A 6 -23.24 1.09 -26.66
N PHE A 7 -23.72 -0.02 -27.26
CA PHE A 7 -23.71 -1.34 -26.64
C PHE A 7 -22.30 -1.89 -26.39
N VAL A 8 -21.38 -1.71 -27.34
CA VAL A 8 -19.97 -2.10 -27.17
C VAL A 8 -19.31 -1.26 -26.07
N LEU A 9 -19.58 0.05 -26.01
CA LEU A 9 -19.06 0.91 -24.94
C LEU A 9 -19.58 0.49 -23.56
N LEU A 10 -20.89 0.23 -23.44
CA LEU A 10 -21.51 -0.24 -22.20
C LEU A 10 -20.94 -1.59 -21.73
N PHE A 11 -20.75 -2.54 -22.65
CA PHE A 11 -20.19 -3.86 -22.32
C PHE A 11 -18.71 -3.78 -21.91
N LEU A 12 -17.93 -2.89 -22.53
CA LEU A 12 -16.52 -2.67 -22.16
C LEU A 12 -16.40 -1.98 -20.80
N THR A 13 -17.33 -1.08 -20.44
CA THR A 13 -17.32 -0.43 -19.12
C THR A 13 -17.67 -1.38 -17.99
N THR A 14 -18.60 -2.32 -18.19
CA THR A 14 -18.96 -3.29 -17.14
C THR A 14 -17.82 -4.27 -16.87
N LEU A 15 -17.13 -4.77 -17.90
CA LEU A 15 -16.01 -5.70 -17.74
C LEU A 15 -14.86 -5.11 -16.91
N LYS A 16 -14.51 -3.83 -17.12
CA LYS A 16 -13.48 -3.15 -16.32
C LYS A 16 -13.85 -3.08 -14.84
N SER A 17 -15.12 -2.79 -14.54
CA SER A 17 -15.62 -2.70 -13.17
C SER A 17 -15.58 -4.06 -12.44
N PHE A 18 -15.89 -5.17 -13.13
CA PHE A 18 -15.79 -6.51 -12.53
C PHE A 18 -14.33 -6.91 -12.24
N SER A 19 -13.40 -6.47 -13.08
CA SER A 19 -11.96 -6.78 -12.95
C SER A 19 -11.35 -6.17 -11.68
N GLN A 20 -11.56 -4.88 -11.42
CA GLN A 20 -11.04 -4.21 -10.22
C GLN A 20 -11.52 -4.90 -8.94
N ASN A 21 -12.80 -5.26 -8.89
CA ASN A 21 -13.40 -5.92 -7.74
C ASN A 21 -12.73 -7.26 -7.42
N TYR A 22 -12.45 -8.06 -8.45
CA TYR A 22 -11.81 -9.36 -8.27
C TYR A 22 -10.38 -9.20 -7.75
N ARG A 23 -9.58 -8.33 -8.39
CA ARG A 23 -8.19 -8.06 -7.97
C ARG A 23 -8.13 -7.71 -6.49
N ASP A 24 -8.90 -6.70 -6.09
CA ASP A 24 -8.79 -6.16 -4.74
C ASP A 24 -9.30 -7.14 -3.69
N LYS A 25 -10.35 -7.93 -3.99
CA LYS A 25 -10.80 -9.03 -3.12
C LYS A 25 -9.74 -10.10 -2.94
N VAL A 26 -9.10 -10.55 -4.02
CA VAL A 26 -8.02 -11.54 -3.94
C VAL A 26 -6.89 -11.02 -3.04
N ILE A 27 -6.50 -9.75 -3.21
CA ILE A 27 -5.44 -9.12 -2.41
C ILE A 27 -5.84 -9.06 -0.93
N HIS A 28 -7.01 -8.50 -0.60
CA HIS A 28 -7.39 -8.22 0.78
C HIS A 28 -7.93 -9.43 1.54
N GLU A 29 -8.74 -10.27 0.89
CA GLU A 29 -9.43 -11.39 1.57
C GLU A 29 -8.60 -12.67 1.56
N THR A 30 -7.62 -12.81 0.66
CA THR A 30 -6.82 -14.04 0.52
C THR A 30 -5.32 -13.82 0.68
N LEU A 31 -4.72 -12.88 -0.05
CA LEU A 31 -3.25 -12.73 -0.06
C LEU A 31 -2.72 -12.08 1.21
N ASN A 32 -3.22 -10.89 1.58
CA ASN A 32 -2.75 -10.14 2.75
C ASN A 32 -2.86 -10.95 4.06
N PRO A 33 -3.95 -11.69 4.35
CA PRO A 33 -4.04 -12.52 5.54
C PRO A 33 -2.95 -13.60 5.65
N ILE A 34 -2.41 -14.06 4.53
CA ILE A 34 -1.33 -15.06 4.49
C ILE A 34 0.05 -14.37 4.51
N LEU A 35 0.24 -13.36 3.65
CA LEU A 35 1.51 -12.65 3.47
C LEU A 35 1.92 -11.85 4.71
N ASP A 36 0.96 -11.26 5.41
CA ASP A 36 1.20 -10.42 6.59
C ASP A 36 1.01 -11.18 7.91
N SER A 37 0.83 -12.50 7.84
CA SER A 37 0.69 -13.37 9.01
C SER A 37 1.99 -13.49 9.80
N TYR A 38 1.89 -13.42 11.12
CA TYR A 38 3.01 -13.76 12.03
C TYR A 38 3.24 -15.27 12.15
N LYS A 39 2.34 -16.11 11.62
CA LYS A 39 2.43 -17.56 11.71
C LYS A 39 3.28 -18.13 10.56
N PRO A 40 3.98 -19.26 10.77
CA PRO A 40 4.60 -19.99 9.68
C PRO A 40 3.57 -20.31 8.59
N VAL A 41 3.92 -19.99 7.33
CA VAL A 41 3.08 -20.27 6.16
C VAL A 41 3.29 -21.71 5.73
N SER A 42 2.21 -22.47 5.51
CA SER A 42 2.30 -23.85 5.05
C SER A 42 2.73 -23.91 3.58
N ASN A 43 3.26 -25.05 3.12
CA ASN A 43 3.61 -25.21 1.71
C ASN A 43 2.38 -25.06 0.78
N THR A 44 1.21 -25.52 1.22
CA THR A 44 -0.05 -25.38 0.48
C THR A 44 -0.44 -23.91 0.34
N ASP A 45 -0.34 -23.13 1.42
CA ASP A 45 -0.65 -21.70 1.39
C ASP A 45 0.35 -20.93 0.53
N TYR A 46 1.63 -21.28 0.61
CA TYR A 46 2.67 -20.73 -0.27
C TYR A 46 2.33 -20.94 -1.76
N LEU A 47 2.02 -22.17 -2.16
CA LEU A 47 1.69 -22.49 -3.55
C LEU A 47 0.44 -21.73 -4.01
N LYS A 48 -0.59 -21.66 -3.15
CA LYS A 48 -1.81 -20.89 -3.42
C LYS A 48 -1.52 -19.40 -3.62
N VAL A 49 -0.72 -18.79 -2.73
CA VAL A 49 -0.33 -17.38 -2.84
C VAL A 49 0.46 -17.12 -4.12
N LYS A 50 1.43 -17.98 -4.43
CA LYS A 50 2.23 -17.89 -5.66
C LYS A 50 1.35 -17.94 -6.91
N GLU A 51 0.43 -18.90 -6.98
CA GLU A 51 -0.50 -19.06 -8.11
C GLU A 51 -1.38 -17.82 -8.29
N LEU A 52 -1.97 -17.33 -7.19
CA LEU A 52 -2.84 -16.16 -7.22
C LEU A 52 -2.09 -14.89 -7.66
N ILE A 53 -0.88 -14.66 -7.15
CA ILE A 53 -0.06 -13.50 -7.57
C ILE A 53 0.30 -13.59 -9.05
N LEU A 54 0.68 -14.76 -9.55
CA LEU A 54 0.97 -14.94 -10.98
C LEU A 54 -0.26 -14.70 -11.86
N LYS A 55 -1.44 -15.14 -11.42
CA LYS A 55 -2.69 -14.84 -12.11
C LYS A 55 -3.01 -13.35 -12.12
N LEU A 56 -2.75 -12.65 -11.01
CA LEU A 56 -2.90 -11.19 -10.96
C LEU A 56 -1.92 -10.49 -11.91
N ASP A 57 -0.69 -10.99 -12.05
CA ASP A 57 0.27 -10.45 -13.02
C ASP A 57 -0.23 -10.56 -14.47
N GLU A 58 -0.87 -11.68 -14.81
CA GLU A 58 -1.45 -11.93 -16.14
C GLU A 58 -2.61 -10.97 -16.44
N ASP A 59 -3.49 -10.78 -15.45
CA ASP A 59 -4.72 -10.00 -15.62
C ASP A 59 -4.52 -8.48 -15.45
N TYR A 60 -3.60 -8.06 -14.56
CA TYR A 60 -3.46 -6.66 -14.09
C TYR A 60 -2.04 -6.09 -14.18
N GLY A 61 -1.12 -6.84 -14.78
CA GLY A 61 0.30 -6.48 -14.83
C GLY A 61 1.02 -6.74 -13.51
N TYR A 62 2.36 -6.72 -13.58
CA TYR A 62 3.24 -7.22 -12.53
C TYR A 62 3.04 -6.54 -11.17
N GLU A 63 2.66 -7.31 -10.14
CA GLU A 63 2.38 -6.83 -8.79
C GLU A 63 3.67 -6.73 -7.94
N ALA A 64 4.53 -5.75 -8.26
CA ALA A 64 5.88 -5.64 -7.70
C ALA A 64 5.94 -5.71 -6.15
N ASP A 65 5.00 -5.07 -5.45
CA ASP A 65 4.97 -5.06 -3.99
C ASP A 65 4.57 -6.43 -3.40
N LEU A 66 3.67 -7.16 -4.08
CA LEU A 66 3.31 -8.54 -3.70
C LEU A 66 4.48 -9.49 -3.95
N HIS A 67 5.19 -9.33 -5.07
CA HIS A 67 6.39 -10.10 -5.36
C HIS A 67 7.51 -9.86 -4.35
N LEU A 68 7.72 -8.62 -3.92
CA LEU A 68 8.69 -8.31 -2.86
C LEU A 68 8.37 -9.08 -1.57
N LYS A 69 7.10 -9.15 -1.16
CA LYS A 69 6.69 -9.99 0.00
C LYS A 69 6.90 -11.48 -0.28
N LEU A 70 6.54 -11.94 -1.49
CA LEU A 70 6.65 -13.34 -1.91
C LEU A 70 8.10 -13.86 -1.91
N MET A 71 9.10 -13.00 -2.09
CA MET A 71 10.52 -13.40 -2.10
C MET A 71 10.96 -14.08 -0.80
N ASN A 72 10.47 -13.59 0.33
CA ASN A 72 10.75 -14.23 1.62
C ASN A 72 10.15 -15.64 1.68
N LEU A 73 8.93 -15.82 1.20
CA LEU A 73 8.26 -17.12 1.20
C LEU A 73 8.92 -18.10 0.22
N SER A 74 9.17 -17.69 -1.03
CA SER A 74 9.80 -18.56 -2.02
C SER A 74 11.17 -19.06 -1.56
N TYR A 75 11.96 -18.20 -0.89
CA TYR A 75 13.22 -18.62 -0.30
C TYR A 75 13.04 -19.60 0.87
N LYS A 76 12.13 -19.32 1.81
CA LYS A 76 11.84 -20.21 2.96
C LYS A 76 11.32 -21.59 2.54
N HIS A 77 10.61 -21.66 1.42
CA HIS A 77 10.10 -22.91 0.84
C HIS A 77 11.07 -23.56 -0.17
N ASN A 78 12.31 -23.06 -0.28
CA ASN A 78 13.36 -23.58 -1.17
C ASN A 78 12.99 -23.61 -2.66
N ASP A 79 12.08 -22.74 -3.10
CA ASP A 79 11.72 -22.53 -4.50
C ASP A 79 12.69 -21.54 -5.15
N LEU A 80 13.94 -21.97 -5.28
CA LEU A 80 15.06 -21.11 -5.65
C LEU A 80 14.98 -20.61 -7.10
N ASP A 81 14.41 -21.39 -8.02
CA ASP A 81 14.28 -20.97 -9.42
C ASP A 81 13.27 -19.83 -9.56
N PHE A 82 12.13 -19.93 -8.87
CA PHE A 82 11.17 -18.84 -8.81
C PHE A 82 11.77 -17.61 -8.12
N PHE A 83 12.40 -17.79 -6.96
CA PHE A 83 13.06 -16.72 -6.23
C PHE A 83 14.07 -15.96 -7.10
N LYS A 84 14.97 -16.68 -7.78
CA LYS A 84 15.99 -16.08 -8.64
C LYS A 84 15.37 -15.31 -9.80
N THR A 85 14.34 -15.88 -10.42
CA THR A 85 13.64 -15.27 -11.56
C THR A 85 12.98 -13.96 -11.16
N GLN A 86 12.20 -13.97 -10.07
CA GLN A 86 11.47 -12.79 -9.63
C GLN A 86 12.39 -11.72 -9.05
N LEU A 87 13.42 -12.08 -8.27
CA LEU A 87 14.39 -11.10 -7.77
C LEU A 87 15.14 -10.44 -8.92
N SER A 88 15.50 -11.18 -9.97
CA SER A 88 16.12 -10.61 -11.17
C SER A 88 15.20 -9.59 -11.85
N ARG A 89 13.90 -9.91 -11.96
CA ARG A 89 12.89 -9.01 -12.53
C ARG A 89 12.68 -7.77 -11.67
N LEU A 90 12.61 -7.90 -10.36
CA LEU A 90 12.50 -6.76 -9.43
C LEU A 90 13.71 -5.83 -9.53
N VAL A 91 14.93 -6.36 -9.69
CA VAL A 91 16.13 -5.54 -9.90
C VAL A 91 16.10 -4.82 -11.26
N GLU A 92 15.81 -5.56 -12.34
CA GLU A 92 15.91 -5.02 -13.70
C GLU A 92 14.76 -4.06 -14.06
N LYS A 93 13.53 -4.39 -13.64
CA LYS A 93 12.30 -3.72 -14.10
C LYS A 93 11.65 -2.83 -13.05
N HIS A 94 12.03 -2.98 -11.79
CA HIS A 94 11.44 -2.22 -10.69
C HIS A 94 12.49 -1.58 -9.78
N GLY A 95 13.79 -1.78 -10.01
CA GLY A 95 14.81 -1.07 -9.26
C GLY A 95 15.01 -1.51 -7.81
N PHE A 96 14.74 -2.78 -7.49
CA PHE A 96 15.18 -3.35 -6.21
C PHE A 96 16.65 -3.00 -5.97
N THR A 97 16.95 -2.50 -4.77
CA THR A 97 18.28 -2.08 -4.35
C THR A 97 18.66 -2.64 -2.99
N ILE A 98 19.91 -3.08 -2.91
CA ILE A 98 20.50 -3.61 -1.68
C ILE A 98 20.59 -2.54 -0.58
N ALA A 99 20.61 -1.26 -0.95
CA ALA A 99 20.70 -0.14 -0.01
C ALA A 99 19.46 -0.01 0.89
N TYR A 100 18.32 -0.56 0.45
CA TYR A 100 17.07 -0.57 1.22
C TYR A 100 16.70 -1.97 1.72
N MET A 101 17.66 -2.90 1.77
CA MET A 101 17.45 -4.15 2.51
C MET A 101 17.58 -3.87 4.00
N THR A 102 16.69 -4.44 4.80
CA THR A 102 16.70 -4.28 6.27
C THR A 102 17.63 -5.28 6.95
N GLY A 103 17.99 -6.36 6.26
CA GLY A 103 18.70 -7.51 6.82
C GLY A 103 17.78 -8.48 7.55
N SER A 104 16.48 -8.17 7.69
CA SER A 104 15.48 -9.08 8.25
C SER A 104 14.87 -10.01 7.20
N GLU A 105 15.17 -9.79 5.92
CA GLU A 105 14.75 -10.69 4.85
C GLU A 105 15.39 -12.05 5.04
N SER A 106 14.62 -13.13 4.89
CA SER A 106 15.11 -14.49 5.16
C SER A 106 16.24 -14.91 4.23
N TYR A 107 16.35 -14.26 3.07
CA TYR A 107 17.37 -14.53 2.06
C TYR A 107 18.58 -13.58 2.13
N ALA A 108 18.58 -12.57 3.02
CA ALA A 108 19.57 -11.49 2.99
C ALA A 108 21.02 -12.01 3.09
N GLU A 109 21.31 -12.86 4.07
CA GLU A 109 22.65 -13.42 4.24
C GLU A 109 23.05 -14.30 3.03
N ALA A 110 22.11 -15.09 2.50
CA ALA A 110 22.37 -15.98 1.38
C ALA A 110 22.77 -15.24 0.11
N VAL A 111 22.14 -14.10 -0.19
CA VAL A 111 22.44 -13.32 -1.40
C VAL A 111 23.64 -12.38 -1.23
N LEU A 112 23.95 -11.94 -0.02
CA LEU A 112 25.08 -11.02 0.21
C LEU A 112 26.41 -11.75 0.43
N LYS A 113 26.38 -12.85 1.17
CA LYS A 113 27.59 -13.56 1.64
C LYS A 113 27.54 -15.08 1.48
N GLY A 114 26.36 -15.68 1.45
CA GLY A 114 26.18 -17.14 1.39
C GLY A 114 26.11 -17.71 -0.03
N ASP A 115 25.45 -18.87 -0.14
CA ASP A 115 25.46 -19.72 -1.34
C ASP A 115 24.86 -19.07 -2.59
N LEU A 116 24.01 -18.07 -2.43
CA LEU A 116 23.42 -17.34 -3.56
C LEU A 116 24.27 -16.14 -4.00
N ALA A 117 25.30 -15.74 -3.25
CA ALA A 117 26.06 -14.52 -3.52
C ALA A 117 26.81 -14.56 -4.86
N VAL A 118 27.31 -15.73 -5.26
CA VAL A 118 28.01 -15.93 -6.55
C VAL A 118 27.08 -15.67 -7.73
N TRP A 119 25.80 -16.02 -7.60
CA TRP A 119 24.78 -15.74 -8.62
C TRP A 119 24.24 -14.30 -8.50
N PHE A 120 23.94 -13.86 -7.28
CA PHE A 120 23.25 -12.60 -7.05
C PHE A 120 24.09 -11.40 -7.44
N LYS A 121 25.39 -11.36 -7.09
CA LYS A 121 26.22 -10.16 -7.34
C LYS A 121 26.34 -9.83 -8.84
N PRO A 122 26.69 -10.77 -9.75
CA PRO A 122 26.72 -10.47 -11.18
C PRO A 122 25.34 -10.12 -11.74
N MET A 123 24.29 -10.84 -11.34
CA MET A 123 22.91 -10.55 -11.75
C MET A 123 22.51 -9.13 -11.34
N TYR A 124 22.75 -8.77 -10.09
CA TYR A 124 22.39 -7.48 -9.51
C TYR A 124 23.10 -6.35 -10.24
N ILE A 125 24.42 -6.42 -10.42
CA ILE A 125 25.18 -5.35 -11.10
C ILE A 125 24.67 -5.14 -12.52
N LYS A 126 24.48 -6.24 -13.28
CA LYS A 126 23.98 -6.17 -14.66
C LYS A 126 22.59 -5.54 -14.72
N ASN A 127 21.65 -6.09 -13.96
CA ASN A 127 20.25 -5.72 -14.05
C ASN A 127 19.97 -4.35 -13.42
N HIS A 128 20.65 -3.99 -12.33
CA HIS A 128 20.49 -2.70 -11.70
C HIS A 128 21.05 -1.57 -12.58
N SER A 129 22.14 -1.83 -13.33
CA SER A 129 22.64 -0.88 -14.32
C SER A 129 21.61 -0.58 -15.40
N ILE A 130 20.94 -1.62 -15.93
CA ILE A 130 19.83 -1.47 -16.89
C ILE A 130 18.70 -0.60 -16.32
N TRP A 131 18.31 -0.84 -15.06
CA TRP A 131 17.29 -0.04 -14.40
C TRP A 131 17.71 1.43 -14.27
N LEU A 132 18.95 1.68 -13.83
CA LEU A 132 19.49 3.02 -13.61
C LEU A 132 19.59 3.83 -14.90
N GLU A 133 20.02 3.23 -16.01
CA GLU A 133 20.06 3.90 -17.32
C GLU A 133 18.70 4.47 -17.72
N GLN A 134 17.61 3.81 -17.33
CA GLN A 134 16.24 4.20 -17.68
C GLN A 134 15.57 5.09 -16.63
N ASN A 135 16.09 5.14 -15.40
CA ASN A 135 15.40 5.75 -14.24
C ASN A 135 16.34 6.55 -13.32
N PHE A 136 17.43 7.08 -13.87
CA PHE A 136 18.41 7.86 -13.10
C PHE A 136 17.79 9.10 -12.45
N ASP A 137 16.87 9.76 -13.14
CA ASP A 137 16.15 10.95 -12.69
C ASP A 137 15.27 10.69 -11.45
N LYS A 138 14.80 9.45 -11.28
CA LYS A 138 13.96 9.04 -10.15
C LYS A 138 14.74 8.71 -8.88
N GLN A 139 16.06 8.57 -8.93
CA GLN A 139 16.84 8.03 -7.79
C GLN A 139 16.72 8.88 -6.52
N LEU A 140 16.71 10.21 -6.66
CA LEU A 140 16.53 11.11 -5.53
C LEU A 140 15.12 11.00 -4.92
N ASP A 141 14.09 10.87 -5.75
CA ASP A 141 12.72 10.75 -5.29
C ASP A 141 12.45 9.36 -4.68
N LEU A 142 13.01 8.29 -5.25
CA LEU A 142 12.98 6.94 -4.65
C LEU A 142 13.65 6.92 -3.28
N LYS A 143 14.79 7.61 -3.13
CA LYS A 143 15.44 7.78 -1.83
C LYS A 143 14.51 8.49 -0.84
N GLN A 144 13.91 9.61 -1.25
CA GLN A 144 12.98 10.34 -0.39
C GLN A 144 11.78 9.49 0.04
N LEU A 145 11.19 8.70 -0.87
CA LEU A 145 10.08 7.81 -0.58
C LEU A 145 10.48 6.71 0.42
N ASN A 146 11.63 6.06 0.23
CA ASN A 146 12.11 5.00 1.14
C ASN A 146 12.55 5.54 2.51
N GLU A 147 13.00 6.81 2.59
CA GLU A 147 13.33 7.47 3.86
C GLU A 147 12.11 8.03 4.59
N ALA A 148 11.01 8.29 3.88
CA ALA A 148 9.80 8.91 4.44
C ALA A 148 9.24 8.08 5.60
N ARG A 149 9.14 6.75 5.42
CA ARG A 149 8.71 5.83 6.48
C ARG A 149 9.57 5.95 7.74
N LEU A 150 10.89 6.04 7.60
CA LEU A 150 11.78 6.13 8.76
C LEU A 150 11.56 7.42 9.54
N LYS A 151 11.41 8.55 8.83
CA LYS A 151 11.12 9.85 9.46
C LYS A 151 9.79 9.82 10.22
N ASP A 152 8.76 9.28 9.60
CA ASP A 152 7.43 9.12 10.20
C ASP A 152 7.46 8.20 11.43
N GLN A 153 8.07 7.02 11.34
CA GLN A 153 8.19 6.08 12.47
C GLN A 153 8.99 6.68 13.63
N LEU A 154 10.03 7.46 13.34
CA LEU A 154 10.82 8.17 14.34
C LEU A 154 9.95 9.19 15.08
N LEU A 155 9.25 10.06 14.35
CA LEU A 155 8.36 11.06 14.92
C LEU A 155 7.26 10.42 15.76
N ASN A 156 6.66 9.33 15.28
CA ASN A 156 5.60 8.66 16.02
C ASN A 156 6.13 7.99 17.30
N SER A 157 7.26 7.28 17.24
CA SER A 157 7.86 6.60 18.39
C SER A 157 8.30 7.59 19.49
N TYR A 158 9.01 8.66 19.12
CA TYR A 158 9.43 9.66 20.09
C TYR A 158 8.25 10.49 20.60
N GLY A 159 7.29 10.82 19.74
CA GLY A 159 6.05 11.48 20.13
C GLY A 159 5.29 10.71 21.20
N MET A 160 5.10 9.38 21.02
CA MET A 160 4.46 8.53 22.02
C MET A 160 5.23 8.55 23.36
N LYS A 161 6.55 8.36 23.33
CA LYS A 161 7.39 8.38 24.56
C LYS A 161 7.35 9.70 25.32
N ILE A 162 7.19 10.82 24.61
CA ILE A 162 7.04 12.14 25.25
C ILE A 162 5.66 12.24 25.90
N LYS A 163 4.60 11.89 25.15
CA LYS A 163 3.20 11.94 25.63
C LYS A 163 2.97 11.08 26.87
N GLU A 164 3.58 9.90 26.95
CA GLU A 164 3.52 9.01 28.12
C GLU A 164 4.04 9.65 29.42
N LYS A 165 4.86 10.69 29.33
CA LYS A 165 5.46 11.37 30.49
C LYS A 165 4.71 12.64 30.90
N ILE A 166 3.71 13.06 30.13
CA ILE A 166 2.98 14.30 30.35
C ILE A 166 1.67 13.98 31.07
N GLN A 167 1.48 14.57 32.25
CA GLN A 167 0.23 14.45 33.01
C GLN A 167 -0.74 15.61 32.76
N ASP A 168 -0.22 16.78 32.36
CA ASP A 168 -1.02 17.96 32.07
C ASP A 168 -1.69 17.84 30.70
N GLU A 169 -3.03 17.85 30.67
CA GLU A 169 -3.81 17.68 29.43
C GLU A 169 -3.60 18.80 28.41
N SER A 170 -3.35 20.03 28.85
CA SER A 170 -3.09 21.18 27.97
C SER A 170 -1.75 21.00 27.27
N VAL A 171 -0.72 20.61 28.03
CA VAL A 171 0.61 20.31 27.47
C VAL A 171 0.55 19.10 26.54
N LEU A 172 -0.21 18.06 26.91
CA LEU A 172 -0.41 16.87 26.08
C LEU A 172 -1.03 17.22 24.73
N ARG A 173 -2.03 18.11 24.72
CA ARG A 173 -2.67 18.62 23.49
C ARG A 173 -1.67 19.36 22.62
N GLN A 174 -0.93 20.32 23.18
CA GLN A 174 0.08 21.08 22.44
C GLN A 174 1.16 20.19 21.80
N VAL A 175 1.65 19.19 22.54
CA VAL A 175 2.62 18.22 22.01
C VAL A 175 2.00 17.38 20.90
N SER A 176 0.72 17.01 21.01
CA SER A 176 0.01 16.27 19.98
C SER A 176 -0.16 17.09 18.70
N ASP A 177 -0.48 18.37 18.83
CA ASP A 177 -0.63 19.29 17.68
C ASP A 177 0.71 19.46 16.95
N ILE A 178 1.81 19.65 17.68
CA ILE A 178 3.16 19.74 17.12
C ILE A 178 3.52 18.42 16.41
N GLN A 179 3.28 17.27 17.05
CA GLN A 179 3.55 15.98 16.44
C GLN A 179 2.76 15.79 15.15
N ASN A 180 1.46 16.11 15.16
CA ASN A 180 0.58 15.99 14.00
C ASN A 180 1.06 16.88 12.84
N GLU A 181 1.47 18.12 13.11
CA GLU A 181 1.99 19.00 12.06
C GLU A 181 3.33 18.50 11.51
N LEU A 182 4.21 17.95 12.36
CA LEU A 182 5.44 17.31 11.88
C LEU A 182 5.16 16.09 11.00
N LEU A 183 4.22 15.21 11.39
CA LEU A 183 3.81 14.06 10.60
C LEU A 183 3.21 14.48 9.24
N PHE A 184 2.41 15.55 9.23
CA PHE A 184 1.87 16.10 7.99
C PHE A 184 2.97 16.63 7.08
N ASN A 185 3.96 17.34 7.64
CA ASN A 185 5.10 17.87 6.89
C ASN A 185 5.90 16.77 6.18
N VAL A 186 6.15 15.63 6.83
CA VAL A 186 6.81 14.49 6.15
C VAL A 186 5.95 13.97 5.00
N LEU A 187 4.62 13.88 5.18
CA LEU A 187 3.71 13.45 4.13
C LEU A 187 3.67 14.43 2.94
N THR A 188 3.89 15.73 3.16
CA THR A 188 3.97 16.70 2.05
C THR A 188 5.11 16.42 1.08
N ASP A 189 6.20 15.77 1.51
CA ASP A 189 7.28 15.39 0.61
C ASP A 189 6.82 14.31 -0.39
N VAL A 190 6.03 13.34 0.09
CA VAL A 190 5.38 12.35 -0.79
C VAL A 190 4.42 13.04 -1.77
N TYR A 191 3.64 14.02 -1.29
CA TYR A 191 2.73 14.79 -2.15
C TYR A 191 3.47 15.55 -3.25
N LYS A 192 4.61 16.18 -2.94
CA LYS A 192 5.45 16.88 -3.93
C LYS A 192 5.90 15.93 -5.04
N ILE A 193 6.29 14.70 -4.69
CA ILE A 193 6.67 13.67 -5.66
C ILE A 193 5.45 13.26 -6.49
N ALA A 194 4.30 12.98 -5.85
CA ALA A 194 3.08 12.64 -6.57
C ALA A 194 2.68 13.71 -7.59
N ARG A 195 2.78 14.99 -7.19
CA ARG A 195 2.53 16.13 -8.06
C ARG A 195 3.54 16.27 -9.19
N LYS A 196 4.83 16.04 -8.92
CA LYS A 196 5.91 16.09 -9.92
C LYS A 196 5.67 15.11 -11.07
N TYR A 197 5.17 13.91 -10.76
CA TYR A 197 4.95 12.84 -11.74
C TYR A 197 3.49 12.67 -12.18
N ASP A 198 2.60 13.52 -11.67
CA ASP A 198 1.15 13.48 -11.86
C ASP A 198 0.55 12.07 -11.63
N ARG A 199 1.02 11.40 -10.57
CA ARG A 199 0.59 10.04 -10.20
C ARG A 199 0.98 9.73 -8.76
N PHE A 200 0.23 8.87 -8.10
CA PHE A 200 0.68 8.29 -6.84
C PHE A 200 1.81 7.28 -7.09
N PRO A 201 2.99 7.42 -6.46
CA PRO A 201 4.13 6.53 -6.73
C PRO A 201 3.90 5.15 -6.13
N THR A 202 3.99 4.11 -6.96
CA THR A 202 3.86 2.70 -6.55
C THR A 202 4.96 1.83 -7.17
N GLY A 203 5.10 0.59 -6.68
CA GLY A 203 6.00 -0.41 -7.26
C GLY A 203 5.73 -0.69 -8.74
N LYS A 204 4.48 -0.53 -9.18
CA LYS A 204 4.05 -0.72 -10.57
C LYS A 204 4.43 0.42 -11.50
N ASN A 205 4.20 1.66 -11.10
CA ASN A 205 4.21 2.80 -12.01
C ASN A 205 5.44 3.73 -11.87
N PHE A 206 6.20 3.58 -10.78
CA PHE A 206 7.30 4.47 -10.44
C PHE A 206 8.63 3.70 -10.34
N GLY A 207 8.65 2.69 -9.49
CA GLY A 207 9.78 1.88 -9.07
C GLY A 207 9.47 1.27 -7.70
N LEU A 208 10.16 0.21 -7.31
CA LEU A 208 9.95 -0.50 -6.07
C LEU A 208 10.31 0.38 -4.86
N ILE A 209 9.37 0.49 -3.93
CA ILE A 209 9.53 1.27 -2.70
C ILE A 209 9.62 0.25 -1.56
N GLN A 210 10.83 -0.26 -1.34
CA GLN A 210 11.10 -1.36 -0.40
C GLN A 210 10.69 -1.04 1.04
N HIS A 211 10.76 0.24 1.41
CA HIS A 211 10.21 0.73 2.66
C HIS A 211 8.86 1.41 2.41
N ASP A 212 7.80 0.61 2.34
CA ASP A 212 6.43 1.10 2.14
C ASP A 212 6.08 2.23 3.13
N PHE A 213 5.63 3.36 2.59
CA PHE A 213 5.25 4.56 3.33
C PHE A 213 3.72 4.65 3.56
N SER A 214 2.96 3.61 3.22
CA SER A 214 1.50 3.56 3.44
C SER A 214 1.09 3.84 4.88
N MET A 215 1.92 3.47 5.86
CA MET A 215 1.73 3.75 7.28
C MET A 215 1.71 5.25 7.61
N MET A 216 2.41 6.08 6.84
CA MET A 216 2.43 7.53 7.06
C MET A 216 1.07 8.17 6.75
N VAL A 217 0.41 7.69 5.70
CA VAL A 217 -0.95 8.12 5.34
C VAL A 217 -1.90 7.75 6.49
N GLN A 218 -1.74 6.54 7.04
CA GLN A 218 -2.53 6.07 8.18
C GLN A 218 -2.31 6.91 9.44
N HIS A 219 -1.06 7.21 9.82
CA HIS A 219 -0.80 8.08 10.98
C HIS A 219 -1.43 9.47 10.82
N ASN A 220 -1.46 10.02 9.61
CA ASN A 220 -2.13 11.29 9.34
C ASN A 220 -3.66 11.17 9.40
N PHE A 221 -4.24 10.03 9.02
CA PHE A 221 -5.68 9.78 9.21
C PHE A 221 -6.09 9.62 10.68
N MET A 222 -5.18 9.21 11.56
CA MET A 222 -5.46 9.11 13.00
C MET A 222 -5.70 10.45 13.69
N SER A 223 -5.26 11.56 13.08
CA SER A 223 -5.53 12.91 13.58
C SER A 223 -6.70 13.54 12.83
N ALA A 224 -7.72 14.01 13.57
CA ALA A 224 -8.89 14.65 12.99
C ALA A 224 -8.50 15.87 12.12
N ASP A 225 -7.48 16.63 12.53
CA ASP A 225 -7.01 17.82 11.82
C ASP A 225 -6.32 17.47 10.49
N ASN A 226 -5.60 16.34 10.45
CA ASN A 226 -4.86 15.92 9.27
C ASN A 226 -5.68 15.03 8.34
N LEU A 227 -6.76 14.39 8.81
CA LEU A 227 -7.58 13.47 8.03
C LEU A 227 -8.05 14.11 6.71
N GLU A 228 -8.78 15.22 6.79
CA GLU A 228 -9.32 15.90 5.59
C GLU A 228 -8.21 16.59 4.78
N ARG A 229 -7.21 17.20 5.44
CA ARG A 229 -6.06 17.80 4.75
C ARG A 229 -5.35 16.78 3.87
N THR A 230 -5.10 15.59 4.42
CA THR A 230 -4.46 14.49 3.71
C THR A 230 -5.35 13.98 2.58
N TRP A 231 -6.63 13.77 2.85
CA TRP A 231 -7.56 13.26 1.85
C TRP A 231 -7.70 14.18 0.65
N ILE A 232 -7.86 15.49 0.86
CA ILE A 232 -7.97 16.48 -0.21
C ILE A 232 -6.73 16.49 -1.11
N LEU A 233 -5.54 16.33 -0.52
CA LEU A 233 -4.30 16.32 -1.29
C LEU A 233 -4.14 15.04 -2.12
N PHE A 234 -4.46 13.88 -1.57
CA PHE A 234 -4.11 12.60 -2.19
C PHE A 234 -5.25 11.88 -2.91
N GLU A 235 -6.53 12.14 -2.58
CA GLU A 235 -7.68 11.46 -3.19
C GLU A 235 -7.64 11.48 -4.72
N PRO A 236 -7.31 12.60 -5.41
CA PRO A 236 -7.23 12.60 -6.86
C PRO A 236 -6.19 11.61 -7.41
N TYR A 237 -5.05 11.47 -6.73
CA TYR A 237 -3.98 10.55 -7.13
C TYR A 237 -4.30 9.11 -6.76
N PHE A 238 -4.93 8.86 -5.60
CA PHE A 238 -5.42 7.55 -5.20
C PHE A 238 -6.48 7.03 -6.17
N LYS A 239 -7.42 7.89 -6.56
CA LYS A 239 -8.47 7.57 -7.52
C LYS A 239 -7.88 7.12 -8.85
N GLN A 240 -6.96 7.91 -9.39
CA GLN A 240 -6.29 7.58 -10.65
C GLN A 240 -5.49 6.28 -10.56
N ALA A 241 -4.77 6.05 -9.46
CA ALA A 241 -4.00 4.84 -9.25
C ALA A 241 -4.89 3.59 -9.16
N CYS A 242 -6.02 3.67 -8.43
CA CYS A 242 -6.99 2.58 -8.36
C CYS A 242 -7.59 2.26 -9.74
N LEU A 243 -8.01 3.29 -10.50
CA LEU A 243 -8.55 3.11 -11.86
C LEU A 243 -7.53 2.52 -12.86
N LYS A 244 -6.23 2.60 -12.55
CA LYS A 244 -5.13 2.03 -13.34
C LYS A 244 -4.63 0.68 -12.79
N HIS A 245 -5.25 0.14 -11.75
CA HIS A 245 -4.79 -1.07 -11.06
C HIS A 245 -3.38 -0.95 -10.43
N ASP A 246 -2.93 0.29 -10.17
CA ASP A 246 -1.67 0.60 -9.48
C ASP A 246 -1.82 0.52 -7.95
N LEU A 247 -3.04 0.73 -7.46
CA LEU A 247 -3.43 0.59 -6.06
C LEU A 247 -4.73 -0.22 -5.96
N ASP A 248 -4.92 -0.90 -4.83
CA ASP A 248 -6.22 -1.45 -4.42
C ASP A 248 -7.04 -0.40 -3.62
N TYR A 249 -8.30 -0.73 -3.30
CA TYR A 249 -9.19 0.16 -2.54
C TYR A 249 -8.79 0.40 -1.08
N GLY A 250 -7.72 -0.22 -0.58
CA GLY A 250 -7.33 -0.21 0.84
C GLY A 250 -7.15 1.19 1.43
N MET A 251 -6.70 2.17 0.65
CA MET A 251 -6.60 3.56 1.10
C MET A 251 -7.96 4.21 1.37
N TYR A 252 -8.96 3.89 0.54
CA TYR A 252 -10.34 4.35 0.73
C TYR A 252 -10.99 3.67 1.93
N LYS A 253 -10.75 2.36 2.11
CA LYS A 253 -11.21 1.63 3.30
C LYS A 253 -10.61 2.23 4.58
N LYS A 254 -9.29 2.51 4.60
CA LYS A 254 -8.64 3.19 5.74
C LYS A 254 -9.26 4.57 6.00
N TYR A 255 -9.51 5.37 4.97
CA TYR A 255 -10.16 6.66 5.16
C TYR A 255 -11.57 6.52 5.76
N ASP A 256 -12.38 5.55 5.32
CA ASP A 256 -13.69 5.27 5.90
C ASP A 256 -13.59 4.88 7.39
N VAL A 257 -12.60 4.06 7.77
CA VAL A 257 -12.31 3.74 9.19
C VAL A 257 -12.11 5.00 10.00
N TYR A 258 -11.19 5.87 9.58
CA TYR A 258 -10.82 7.04 10.37
C TYR A 258 -11.87 8.17 10.30
N SER A 259 -12.58 8.30 9.18
CA SER A 259 -13.76 9.18 9.07
C SER A 259 -14.86 8.77 10.05
N TYR A 260 -15.11 7.46 10.18
CA TYR A 260 -16.07 6.95 11.15
C TYR A 260 -15.63 7.25 12.58
N VAL A 261 -14.36 6.98 12.93
CA VAL A 261 -13.83 7.30 14.27
C VAL A 261 -13.93 8.79 14.58
N ALA A 262 -13.66 9.67 13.61
CA ALA A 262 -13.67 11.11 13.81
C ALA A 262 -15.08 11.72 13.83
N THR A 263 -16.01 11.21 13.00
CA THR A 263 -17.29 11.89 12.72
C THR A 263 -18.53 11.04 12.94
N GLY A 264 -18.38 9.73 13.19
CA GLY A 264 -19.47 8.77 13.28
C GLY A 264 -20.02 8.29 11.94
N PHE A 265 -19.44 8.74 10.81
CA PHE A 265 -19.88 8.35 9.46
C PHE A 265 -18.72 7.94 8.57
N GLN A 266 -18.96 6.96 7.70
CA GLN A 266 -18.09 6.63 6.57
C GLN A 266 -18.52 7.38 5.30
N LYS A 267 -17.60 7.57 4.36
CA LYS A 267 -17.83 8.36 3.13
C LYS A 267 -18.14 7.49 1.92
N TYR A 268 -17.44 6.36 1.78
CA TYR A 268 -17.51 5.51 0.59
C TYR A 268 -18.31 4.23 0.81
N GLY A 269 -18.61 3.85 2.05
CA GLY A 269 -19.41 2.67 2.34
C GLY A 269 -18.60 1.38 2.21
N LEU A 270 -17.31 1.41 2.55
CA LEU A 270 -16.36 0.30 2.35
C LEU A 270 -16.03 -0.49 3.61
N ILE A 271 -16.58 -0.11 4.76
CA ILE A 271 -16.36 -0.80 6.03
C ILE A 271 -17.65 -1.32 6.64
N THR A 272 -17.54 -2.47 7.30
CA THR A 272 -18.58 -3.05 8.16
C THR A 272 -18.13 -3.07 9.63
N ALA A 273 -19.03 -3.42 10.55
CA ALA A 273 -18.69 -3.53 11.97
C ALA A 273 -17.54 -4.52 12.24
N GLU A 274 -17.47 -5.60 11.45
CA GLU A 274 -16.44 -6.65 11.54
C GLU A 274 -15.04 -6.13 11.18
N ASP A 275 -14.96 -5.06 10.40
CA ASP A 275 -13.69 -4.43 10.00
C ASP A 275 -13.08 -3.57 11.11
N LEU A 276 -13.87 -3.22 12.14
CA LEU A 276 -13.44 -2.33 13.20
C LEU A 276 -13.19 -3.09 14.50
N PRO A 277 -12.07 -2.81 15.20
CA PRO A 277 -11.88 -3.27 16.56
C PRO A 277 -13.02 -2.79 17.48
N TRP A 278 -13.41 -3.64 18.42
CA TRP A 278 -14.52 -3.38 19.34
C TRP A 278 -14.40 -2.05 20.11
N TYR A 279 -13.18 -1.57 20.37
CA TYR A 279 -12.92 -0.34 21.11
C TYR A 279 -13.14 0.95 20.29
N PHE A 280 -13.46 0.85 19.00
CA PHE A 280 -13.90 2.00 18.20
C PHE A 280 -15.40 2.30 18.34
N PHE A 281 -16.16 1.40 18.97
CA PHE A 281 -17.58 1.62 19.23
C PHE A 281 -17.76 2.28 20.60
N LYS A 282 -18.51 3.38 20.64
CA LYS A 282 -18.76 4.17 21.87
C LYS A 282 -19.59 3.39 22.90
N GLU A 283 -20.35 2.40 22.44
CA GLU A 283 -21.20 1.55 23.26
C GLU A 283 -20.92 0.08 22.95
N LYS A 284 -21.12 -0.83 23.92
CA LYS A 284 -21.07 -2.29 23.70
C LYS A 284 -22.32 -2.77 22.97
N GLU A 285 -22.63 -2.15 21.84
CA GLU A 285 -23.73 -2.59 20.99
C GLU A 285 -23.34 -3.92 20.34
N GLU A 286 -24.24 -4.90 20.41
CA GLU A 286 -24.17 -6.09 19.56
C GLU A 286 -24.56 -5.66 18.14
N ASN A 287 -23.61 -5.69 17.20
CA ASN A 287 -23.75 -5.27 15.79
C ASN A 287 -24.02 -3.76 15.57
N PRO A 288 -23.05 -2.89 15.89
CA PRO A 288 -23.15 -1.45 15.61
C PRO A 288 -23.23 -1.19 14.10
N GLU A 289 -24.22 -0.39 13.68
CA GLU A 289 -24.30 0.08 12.30
C GLU A 289 -23.26 1.17 12.02
N ILE A 290 -22.62 1.13 10.85
CA ILE A 290 -21.68 2.16 10.40
C ILE A 290 -22.34 3.00 9.30
N PRO A 291 -22.95 4.15 9.63
CA PRO A 291 -23.75 4.89 8.67
C PRO A 291 -22.89 5.57 7.60
N VAL A 292 -23.40 5.57 6.37
CA VAL A 292 -22.79 6.27 5.22
C VAL A 292 -23.31 7.70 5.18
N ARG A 293 -22.41 8.70 5.18
CA ARG A 293 -22.79 10.13 5.21
C ARG A 293 -23.70 10.53 4.05
N ASN A 294 -23.43 10.00 2.86
CA ASN A 294 -24.22 10.26 1.65
C ASN A 294 -24.24 9.00 0.79
N LEU A 295 -25.32 8.22 0.90
CA LEU A 295 -25.47 6.95 0.20
C LEU A 295 -25.42 7.11 -1.34
N PHE A 296 -26.09 8.14 -1.88
CA PHE A 296 -26.07 8.41 -3.32
C PHE A 296 -24.66 8.69 -3.86
N PHE A 297 -23.88 9.48 -3.12
CA PHE A 297 -22.48 9.74 -3.48
C PHE A 297 -21.65 8.44 -3.42
N ALA A 298 -21.78 7.67 -2.34
CA ALA A 298 -21.02 6.45 -2.12
C ALA A 298 -21.30 5.42 -3.22
N ASP A 299 -22.57 5.19 -3.57
CA ASP A 299 -22.95 4.22 -4.60
C ASP A 299 -22.49 4.66 -5.98
N LYS A 300 -22.58 5.96 -6.30
CA LYS A 300 -22.03 6.50 -7.55
C LYS A 300 -20.52 6.29 -7.62
N PHE A 301 -19.80 6.55 -6.53
CA PHE A 301 -18.34 6.40 -6.48
C PHE A 301 -17.93 4.93 -6.61
N LYS A 302 -18.54 4.02 -5.84
CA LYS A 302 -18.29 2.58 -5.94
C LYS A 302 -18.56 2.07 -7.36
N SER A 303 -19.65 2.51 -8.00
CA SER A 303 -19.95 2.16 -9.38
C SER A 303 -18.88 2.67 -10.36
N GLU A 304 -18.35 3.88 -10.17
CA GLU A 304 -17.25 4.42 -10.98
C GLU A 304 -15.98 3.59 -10.82
N MET A 305 -15.68 3.16 -9.59
CA MET A 305 -14.48 2.39 -9.27
C MET A 305 -14.62 0.87 -9.54
N GLY A 306 -15.83 0.39 -9.80
CA GLY A 306 -16.12 -1.04 -9.91
C GLY A 306 -16.14 -1.80 -8.58
N TRP A 307 -16.24 -1.09 -7.46
CA TRP A 307 -16.37 -1.69 -6.14
C TRP A 307 -17.82 -2.12 -5.90
N LYS A 308 -18.00 -3.17 -5.10
CA LYS A 308 -19.31 -3.73 -4.75
C LYS A 308 -19.45 -3.73 -3.25
#